data_AF-A0A5K0YV77-F1
#
_entry.id   AF-A0A5K0YV77-F1
#
_cell.length_a   1.000
_cell.length_b   1.000
_cell.length_c   1.000
_cell.angle_alpha   90.00
_cell.angle_beta   90.00
_cell.angle_gamma   90.00
#
_symmetry.space_group_name_H-M   'P 1'
#
loop_
_entity.id
_entity.type
_entity.pdbx_description
1 polymer ?
#
loop_
_entity_poly.entity_id
_entity_poly.type
_entity_poly.pdbx_seq_one_letter_code
_entity_poly.pdbx_strand_id
1 'polypeptide(L)' 'EVPENRRRASIYKGIVMSRQNAGIHTTIRIRRIIAGVGVEIVFP' A
#
# COMPACT_ATOMS: atom_id res chain seq x y z
N GLU A 1 -7.10 -6.25 -6.18
CA GLU A 1 -8.17 -5.49 -6.88
C GLU A 1 -9.19 -5.08 -5.83
N VAL A 2 -9.67 -3.82 -5.85
CA VAL A 2 -10.64 -3.37 -4.83
C VAL A 2 -12.03 -3.83 -5.27
N PRO A 3 -12.73 -4.67 -4.50
CA PRO A 3 -13.97 -5.31 -4.94
C PRO A 3 -15.11 -4.34 -5.28
N GLU A 4 -15.09 -3.12 -4.73
CA GLU A 4 -16.10 -2.09 -4.97
C GLU A 4 -15.96 -1.36 -6.33
N ASN A 5 -14.72 -1.21 -6.83
CA ASN A 5 -14.40 -0.29 -7.92
C ASN A 5 -14.05 -1.04 -9.21
N ARG A 6 -15.07 -1.43 -9.98
CA ARG A 6 -14.90 -2.17 -11.26
C ARG A 6 -14.38 -1.33 -12.44
N ARG A 7 -14.27 0.00 -12.29
CA ARG A 7 -13.86 0.93 -13.37
C ARG A 7 -12.46 1.52 -13.23
N ARG A 8 -11.84 1.47 -12.03
CA ARG A 8 -10.54 2.12 -11.80
C ARG A 8 -9.70 1.37 -10.77
N ALA A 9 -8.46 1.04 -11.15
CA ALA A 9 -7.46 0.56 -10.22
C ALA A 9 -7.07 1.69 -9.23
N SER A 10 -7.00 1.37 -7.95
CA SER A 10 -6.58 2.35 -6.93
C SER A 10 -5.07 2.55 -6.99
N ILE A 11 -4.64 3.79 -7.22
CA ILE A 11 -3.22 4.17 -7.29
C ILE A 11 -2.74 4.57 -5.89
N TYR A 12 -1.78 3.83 -5.34
CA TYR A 12 -1.10 4.15 -4.09
C TYR A 12 0.30 4.66 -4.41
N LYS A 13 0.62 5.88 -3.94
CA LYS A 13 1.96 6.50 -4.09
C LYS A 13 2.49 6.84 -2.70
N GLY A 14 3.72 6.45 -2.40
CA GLY A 14 4.35 6.76 -1.11
C GLY A 14 5.78 6.24 -1.06
N ILE A 15 6.43 6.42 0.09
CA ILE A 15 7.79 5.92 0.32
C ILE A 15 7.68 4.51 0.89
N VAL A 16 8.49 3.58 0.38
CA VAL A 16 8.63 2.25 0.96
C VAL A 16 9.43 2.38 2.25
N MET A 17 8.82 2.02 3.38
CA MET A 17 9.48 2.07 4.68
C MET A 17 10.16 0.76 5.05
N SER A 18 9.50 -0.36 4.71
CA SER A 18 10.02 -1.68 5.04
C SER A 18 9.52 -2.72 4.06
N ARG A 19 10.35 -3.73 3.82
CA ARG A 19 9.99 -4.95 3.07
C ARG A 19 10.26 -6.16 3.96
N GLN A 20 9.26 -7.01 4.18
CA GLN A 20 9.42 -8.25 4.93
C GLN A 20 9.39 -9.43 3.96
N ASN A 21 10.50 -10.16 3.85
CA ASN A 21 10.65 -11.24 2.86
C ASN A 21 10.16 -12.56 3.48
N ALA A 22 9.04 -13.08 3.00
CA ALA A 22 8.45 -14.34 3.45
C ALA A 22 7.94 -15.20 2.27
N GLY A 23 8.62 -15.12 1.13
CA GLY A 23 8.23 -15.80 -0.11
C GLY A 23 6.94 -15.21 -0.69
N ILE A 24 5.89 -16.03 -0.80
CA ILE A 24 4.57 -15.62 -1.33
C ILE A 24 3.90 -14.55 -0.45
N HIS A 25 4.23 -14.50 0.85
CA HIS A 25 3.71 -13.50 1.78
C HIS A 25 4.68 -12.32 1.98
N THR A 26 5.45 -11.96 0.96
CA THR A 26 6.39 -10.84 1.07
C THR A 26 5.63 -9.52 1.13
N THR A 27 5.67 -8.86 2.29
CA THR A 27 4.91 -7.62 2.49
C THR A 27 5.75 -6.37 2.23
N ILE A 28 5.11 -5.33 1.71
CA ILE A 28 5.68 -3.99 1.55
C ILE A 28 4.86 -2.99 2.37
N ARG A 29 5.54 -2.26 3.25
CA ARG A 29 4.93 -1.15 3.99
C ARG A 29 5.22 0.17 3.29
N ILE A 30 4.17 0.86 2.88
CA ILE A 30 4.24 2.17 2.24
C ILE A 30 3.72 3.22 3.20
N ARG A 31 4.46 4.33 3.35
CA ARG A 31 4.02 5.52 4.09
C ARG A 31 3.75 6.67 3.15
N ARG A 32 2.63 7.35 3.35
CA ARG A 32 2.21 8.53 2.60
C ARG A 32 1.56 9.55 3.54
N ILE A 33 1.76 10.83 3.28
CA ILE A 33 0.95 11.90 3.89
C ILE A 33 -0.24 12.17 2.96
N ILE A 34 -1.46 11.98 3.45
CA ILE A 34 -2.72 12.29 2.75
C ILE A 34 -3.45 13.34 3.56
N ALA A 35 -3.72 14.51 2.96
CA ALA A 35 -4.45 15.60 3.60
C ALA A 35 -3.92 15.97 5.02
N GLY A 36 -2.59 15.91 5.20
CA GLY A 36 -1.93 16.22 6.49
C GLY A 36 -1.87 15.06 7.48
N VAL A 37 -2.51 13.91 7.20
CA VAL A 37 -2.47 12.72 8.05
C VAL A 37 -1.45 11.71 7.52
N GLY A 38 -0.59 11.20 8.40
CA GLY A 38 0.33 10.11 8.08
C GLY A 38 -0.41 8.79 7.98
N VAL A 39 -0.44 8.19 6.79
CA VAL A 39 -1.09 6.91 6.52
C VAL A 39 -0.02 5.87 6.18
N GLU A 40 -0.11 4.71 6.82
CA GLU A 40 0.74 3.56 6.56
C GLU A 40 -0.11 2.38 6.06
N ILE A 41 0.31 1.80 4.94
CA ILE A 41 -0.41 0.72 4.27
C ILE A 41 0.53 -0.47 4.10
N VAL A 42 0.05 -1.67 4.42
CA VAL A 42 0.77 -2.93 4.21
C VAL A 42 0.14 -3.65 3.02
N PHE A 43 0.96 -3.95 2.02
CA PHE A 43 0.59 -4.77 0.88
C PHE A 43 1.21 -6.16 1.02
N PRO A 44 0.45 -7.26 0.86
CA PRO A 44 0.98 -8.60 0.70
C PRO A 44 1.47 -8.87 -0.73
#